data_AF-A0A7S3DCK3-F1
#
_entry.id   AF-A0A7S3DCK3-F1
#
_cell.length_a   1.000
_cell.length_b   1.000
_cell.length_c   1.000
_cell.angle_alpha   90.00
_cell.angle_beta   90.00
_cell.angle_gamma   90.00
#
_symmetry.space_group_name_H-M   'P 1'
#
loop_
_entity.id
_entity.type
_entity.pdbx_description
1 polymer ?
#
loop_
_entity_poly.entity_id
_entity_poly.type
_entity_poly.pdbx_seq_one_letter_code
_entity_poly.pdbx_strand_id
1 'polypeptide(L)'
;MRKGKKEDRSKLPTKPSLFFDIASVVDRVGEGDQLAALHLATFYQHGWFTKRDEKRAAEIMVELASMSHLGAKGMCYLHGYDTYKKDEEEAAKCWIEGTRKGDLFSMEHLGHCYERGIGVKQSEETAVVLYQSAMNEGYAPATHRLATCFERGVGVKKDVKRAFLLYGIAGDQIWPDSIAAVGRCFATGLGTAVDHKRASDHYHSAAQAGHEEAIAFLYAKEKDFKHFALYPTRVSLAAVREKAGFPPKAKAYKGDAASLPPGEKPKRGMNTSIALLIEERLGEMSFAKWRRLVRYLKNQE
;
A
#
# COMPACT_ATOMS: atom_id res chain seq x y z
N MET A 1 -34.92 5.36 -37.98
CA MET A 1 -34.73 5.86 -36.60
C MET A 1 -33.97 4.82 -35.77
N ARG A 2 -32.64 4.97 -35.61
CA ARG A 2 -31.83 4.10 -34.74
C ARG A 2 -31.93 4.62 -33.30
N LYS A 3 -32.63 3.89 -32.43
CA LYS A 3 -32.65 4.17 -30.98
C LYS A 3 -31.28 3.78 -30.41
N GLY A 4 -30.51 4.76 -29.95
CA GLY A 4 -29.26 4.55 -29.24
C GLY A 4 -29.50 3.86 -27.91
N LYS A 5 -28.74 2.79 -27.63
CA LYS A 5 -28.63 2.23 -26.28
C LYS A 5 -27.90 3.24 -25.40
N LYS A 6 -28.57 3.76 -24.38
CA LYS A 6 -27.92 4.48 -23.28
C LYS A 6 -27.05 3.47 -22.53
N GLU A 7 -25.73 3.64 -22.56
CA GLU A 7 -24.83 2.99 -21.62
C GLU A 7 -25.13 3.52 -20.22
N ASP A 8 -25.54 2.63 -19.33
CA ASP A 8 -25.71 2.88 -17.91
C ASP A 8 -24.32 2.97 -17.25
N ARG A 9 -23.84 4.19 -17.06
CA ARG A 9 -22.51 4.51 -16.47
C ARG A 9 -22.46 4.31 -14.94
N SER A 10 -23.49 3.71 -14.33
CA SER A 10 -23.60 3.54 -12.87
C SER A 10 -23.03 2.22 -12.35
N LYS A 11 -22.62 1.29 -13.22
CA LYS A 11 -22.10 -0.02 -12.82
C LYS A 11 -20.57 0.01 -12.79
N LEU A 12 -20.01 0.20 -11.60
CA LEU A 12 -18.61 -0.06 -11.32
C LEU A 12 -18.30 -1.54 -11.65
N PRO A 13 -17.18 -1.86 -12.31
CA PRO A 13 -16.88 -3.22 -12.73
C PRO A 13 -16.78 -4.16 -11.52
N THR A 14 -17.56 -5.23 -11.54
CA THR A 14 -17.63 -6.28 -10.51
C THR A 14 -16.79 -7.49 -10.91
N LYS A 15 -15.58 -7.30 -11.45
CA LYS A 15 -14.64 -8.43 -11.59
C LYS A 15 -14.40 -9.02 -10.19
N PRO A 16 -14.29 -10.36 -10.04
CA PRO A 16 -14.08 -10.97 -8.74
C PRO A 16 -12.87 -10.33 -8.07
N SER A 17 -13.07 -9.90 -6.83
CA SER A 17 -12.02 -9.36 -5.96
C SER A 17 -10.82 -10.31 -6.01
N LEU A 18 -9.65 -9.80 -6.40
CA LEU A 18 -8.37 -10.43 -6.08
C LEU A 18 -8.24 -10.33 -4.56
N PHE A 19 -8.92 -11.22 -3.84
CA PHE A 19 -8.99 -11.21 -2.38
C PHE A 19 -7.56 -11.32 -1.86
N PHE A 20 -7.07 -10.25 -1.26
CA PHE A 20 -5.65 -10.03 -1.00
C PHE A 20 -5.29 -10.56 0.40
N ASP A 21 -5.37 -11.88 0.61
CA ASP A 21 -4.79 -12.48 1.82
C ASP A 21 -3.26 -12.40 1.70
N ILE A 22 -2.57 -11.81 2.67
CA ILE A 22 -1.09 -11.74 2.66
C ILE A 22 -0.46 -13.12 2.58
N ALA A 23 -1.09 -14.15 3.17
CA ALA A 23 -0.62 -15.52 3.03
C ALA A 23 -0.65 -15.96 1.55
N SER A 24 -1.71 -15.59 0.82
CA SER A 24 -1.80 -15.83 -0.62
C SER A 24 -0.76 -15.05 -1.43
N VAL A 25 -0.36 -13.85 -0.99
CA VAL A 25 0.69 -13.06 -1.67
C VAL A 25 2.02 -13.79 -1.58
N VAL A 26 2.43 -14.23 -0.39
CA VAL A 26 3.70 -14.95 -0.20
C VAL A 26 3.71 -16.27 -0.97
N ASP A 27 2.58 -17.00 -0.96
CA ASP A 27 2.45 -18.26 -1.67
C ASP A 27 2.54 -18.03 -3.20
N ARG A 28 1.86 -17.01 -3.74
CA ARG A 28 1.93 -16.60 -5.16
C ARG A 28 3.33 -16.13 -5.57
N VAL A 29 4.04 -15.39 -4.71
CA VAL A 29 5.46 -15.08 -4.95
C VAL A 29 6.26 -16.36 -5.08
N GLY A 30 6.05 -17.34 -4.20
CA GLY A 30 6.71 -18.66 -4.28
C GLY A 30 6.43 -19.42 -5.59
N GLU A 31 5.29 -19.14 -6.24
CA GLU A 31 4.85 -19.76 -7.50
C GLU A 31 5.36 -19.04 -8.76
N GLY A 32 6.01 -17.89 -8.65
CA GLY A 32 6.49 -17.13 -9.82
C GLY A 32 5.66 -15.89 -10.18
N ASP A 33 4.66 -15.52 -9.38
CA ASP A 33 3.79 -14.38 -9.68
C ASP A 33 4.49 -13.04 -9.46
N GLN A 34 4.81 -12.37 -10.57
CA GLN A 34 5.52 -11.10 -10.56
C GLN A 34 4.68 -9.94 -9.98
N LEU A 35 3.35 -9.95 -10.15
CA LEU A 35 2.48 -8.93 -9.59
C LEU A 35 2.38 -9.08 -8.06
N ALA A 36 2.33 -10.32 -7.56
CA ALA A 36 2.44 -10.58 -6.13
C ALA A 36 3.79 -10.10 -5.56
N ALA A 37 4.89 -10.28 -6.30
CA ALA A 37 6.20 -9.82 -5.89
C ALA A 37 6.29 -8.28 -5.81
N LEU A 38 5.68 -7.56 -6.77
CA LEU A 38 5.57 -6.10 -6.72
C LEU A 38 4.76 -5.59 -5.51
N HIS A 39 3.66 -6.26 -5.18
CA HIS A 39 2.90 -5.94 -3.97
C HIS A 39 3.71 -6.20 -2.69
N LEU A 40 4.45 -7.31 -2.64
CA LEU A 40 5.34 -7.60 -1.51
C LEU A 40 6.44 -6.54 -1.36
N ALA A 41 7.03 -6.08 -2.47
CA ALA A 41 7.99 -4.98 -2.45
C ALA A 41 7.36 -3.69 -1.88
N THR A 42 6.11 -3.39 -2.29
CA THR A 42 5.36 -2.24 -1.75
C THR A 42 5.09 -2.40 -0.26
N PHE A 43 4.73 -3.59 0.21
CA PHE A 43 4.54 -3.89 1.63
C PHE A 43 5.81 -3.64 2.44
N TYR A 44 6.97 -4.07 1.95
CA TYR A 44 8.24 -3.76 2.60
C TYR A 44 8.58 -2.27 2.59
N GLN A 45 8.29 -1.56 1.50
CA GLN A 45 8.54 -0.13 1.40
C GLN A 45 7.75 0.68 2.43
N HIS A 46 6.48 0.32 2.64
CA HIS A 46 5.58 1.03 3.57
C HIS A 46 5.52 0.42 4.97
N GLY A 47 6.04 -0.78 5.18
CA GLY A 47 5.85 -1.54 6.41
C GLY A 47 4.42 -2.02 6.61
N TRP A 48 3.73 -2.34 5.50
CA TRP A 48 2.38 -2.88 5.58
C TRP A 48 2.40 -4.38 5.75
N PHE A 49 1.72 -4.89 6.78
CA PHE A 49 1.68 -6.31 7.16
C PHE A 49 3.06 -6.95 7.47
N THR A 50 4.13 -6.19 7.33
CA THR A 50 5.53 -6.56 7.54
C THR A 50 6.25 -5.40 8.19
N LYS A 51 7.46 -5.63 8.71
CA LYS A 51 8.33 -4.53 9.11
C LYS A 51 8.84 -3.79 7.86
N ARG A 52 8.85 -2.46 7.92
CA ARG A 52 9.46 -1.64 6.85
C ARG A 52 10.91 -2.07 6.61
N ASP A 53 11.22 -2.40 5.37
CA ASP A 53 12.54 -2.86 4.91
C ASP A 53 12.76 -2.42 3.45
N GLU A 54 13.27 -1.20 3.30
CA GLU A 54 13.52 -0.59 1.98
C GLU A 54 14.56 -1.37 1.18
N LYS A 55 15.52 -2.01 1.87
CA LYS A 55 16.55 -2.81 1.22
C LYS A 55 15.92 -4.04 0.55
N ARG A 56 15.04 -4.75 1.26
CA ARG A 56 14.29 -5.88 0.67
C ARG A 56 13.38 -5.44 -0.47
N ALA A 57 12.69 -4.31 -0.32
CA ALA A 57 11.87 -3.77 -1.41
C ALA A 57 12.72 -3.53 -2.67
N ALA A 58 13.89 -2.90 -2.53
CA ALA A 58 14.81 -2.65 -3.63
C ALA A 58 15.38 -3.95 -4.24
N GLU A 59 15.74 -4.94 -3.41
CA GLU A 59 16.22 -6.26 -3.89
C GLU A 59 15.19 -6.96 -4.78
N ILE A 60 13.90 -6.95 -4.38
CA ILE A 60 12.81 -7.53 -5.19
C ILE A 60 12.67 -6.77 -6.52
N MET A 61 12.71 -5.44 -6.49
CA MET A 61 12.62 -4.62 -7.71
C MET A 61 13.77 -4.92 -8.69
N VAL A 62 15.00 -5.02 -8.19
CA VAL A 62 16.18 -5.34 -9.00
C VAL A 62 16.08 -6.74 -9.60
N GLU A 63 15.61 -7.72 -8.82
CA GLU A 63 15.44 -9.08 -9.32
C GLU A 63 14.40 -9.15 -10.44
N LEU A 64 13.23 -8.53 -10.24
CA LEU A 64 12.18 -8.45 -11.27
C LEU A 64 12.67 -7.70 -12.52
N ALA A 65 13.42 -6.61 -12.36
CA ALA A 65 14.03 -5.89 -13.47
C ALA A 65 15.03 -6.78 -14.24
N SER A 66 15.80 -7.63 -13.54
CA SER A 66 16.70 -8.61 -14.17
C SER A 66 15.96 -9.71 -14.94
N MET A 67 14.67 -9.89 -14.68
CA MET A 67 13.75 -10.75 -15.44
C MET A 67 12.98 -9.96 -16.52
N SER A 68 13.48 -8.77 -16.89
CA SER A 68 12.88 -7.88 -17.89
C SER A 68 11.49 -7.35 -17.53
N HIS A 69 11.09 -7.35 -16.25
CA HIS A 69 9.84 -6.71 -15.83
C HIS A 69 9.96 -5.17 -15.95
N LEU A 70 9.23 -4.59 -16.90
CA LEU A 70 9.33 -3.16 -17.23
C LEU A 70 8.92 -2.24 -16.08
N GLY A 71 7.84 -2.58 -15.35
CA GLY A 71 7.42 -1.85 -14.15
C GLY A 71 8.51 -1.72 -13.08
N ALA A 72 9.09 -2.85 -12.67
CA ALA A 72 10.21 -2.90 -11.74
C ALA A 72 11.48 -2.21 -12.27
N LYS A 73 11.79 -2.35 -13.57
CA LYS A 73 12.89 -1.64 -14.22
C LYS A 73 12.72 -0.12 -14.12
N GLY A 74 11.48 0.36 -14.32
CA GLY A 74 11.13 1.76 -14.13
C GLY A 74 11.40 2.24 -12.70
N MET A 75 11.03 1.45 -11.69
CA MET A 75 11.35 1.75 -10.28
C MET A 75 12.85 1.79 -10.00
N CYS A 76 13.63 0.88 -10.61
CA CYS A 76 15.08 0.88 -10.47
C CYS A 76 15.71 2.16 -11.02
N TYR A 77 15.27 2.65 -12.19
CA TYR A 77 15.71 3.94 -12.72
C TYR A 77 15.20 5.13 -11.89
N LEU A 78 13.96 5.11 -11.39
CA LEU A 78 13.43 6.22 -10.60
C LEU A 78 14.23 6.45 -9.31
N HIS A 79 14.64 5.36 -8.64
CA HIS A 79 15.31 5.42 -7.35
C HIS A 79 16.83 5.23 -7.41
N GLY A 80 17.37 4.80 -8.55
CA GLY A 80 18.78 4.51 -8.72
C GLY A 80 19.21 3.22 -8.00
N TYR A 81 18.42 2.15 -8.12
CA TYR A 81 18.73 0.87 -7.48
C TYR A 81 19.80 0.09 -8.24
N ASP A 82 20.70 -0.57 -7.50
CA ASP A 82 21.78 -1.41 -8.05
C ASP A 82 22.58 -0.70 -9.16
N THR A 83 22.66 -1.27 -10.38
CA THR A 83 23.40 -0.72 -11.51
C THR A 83 22.63 0.35 -12.29
N TYR A 84 21.35 0.56 -11.96
CA TYR A 84 20.50 1.56 -12.61
C TYR A 84 20.81 2.94 -12.04
N LYS A 85 21.32 3.84 -12.89
CA LYS A 85 21.51 5.25 -12.50
C LYS A 85 20.16 5.93 -12.41
N LYS A 86 20.00 6.82 -11.42
CA LYS A 86 18.76 7.57 -11.26
C LYS A 86 18.44 8.38 -12.52
N ASP A 87 17.31 8.10 -13.15
CA ASP A 87 16.86 8.73 -14.38
C ASP A 87 15.34 8.64 -14.50
N GLU A 88 14.67 9.79 -14.43
CA GLU A 88 13.20 9.87 -14.47
C GLU A 88 12.64 9.65 -15.88
N GLU A 89 13.39 10.02 -16.93
CA GLU A 89 12.96 9.81 -18.32
C GLU A 89 13.06 8.34 -18.70
N GLU A 90 14.14 7.65 -18.32
CA GLU A 90 14.26 6.20 -18.52
C GLU A 90 13.22 5.42 -17.71
N ALA A 91 12.93 5.87 -16.48
CA ALA A 91 11.83 5.29 -15.69
C ALA A 91 10.49 5.42 -16.42
N ALA A 92 10.16 6.62 -16.90
CA ALA A 92 8.95 6.87 -17.66
C ALA A 92 8.88 6.05 -18.95
N LYS A 93 9.98 5.91 -19.71
CA LYS A 93 10.03 5.06 -20.90
C LYS A 93 9.71 3.61 -20.59
N CYS A 94 10.27 3.07 -19.50
CA CYS A 94 9.95 1.71 -19.05
C CYS A 94 8.46 1.54 -18.77
N TRP A 95 7.83 2.49 -18.06
CA TRP A 95 6.40 2.41 -17.76
C TRP A 95 5.50 2.67 -18.98
N ILE A 96 5.94 3.48 -19.95
CA ILE A 96 5.24 3.63 -21.25
C ILE A 96 5.24 2.28 -21.98
N GLU A 97 6.38 1.61 -22.07
CA GLU A 97 6.47 0.31 -22.72
C GLU A 97 5.66 -0.75 -21.95
N GLY A 98 5.74 -0.77 -20.61
CA GLY A 98 4.99 -1.70 -19.77
C GLY A 98 3.48 -1.51 -19.91
N THR A 99 3.01 -0.26 -19.94
CA THR A 99 1.60 0.08 -20.18
C THR A 99 1.11 -0.45 -21.53
N ARG A 100 1.92 -0.35 -22.60
CA ARG A 100 1.55 -0.91 -23.92
C ARG A 100 1.40 -2.43 -23.89
N LYS A 101 2.09 -3.12 -22.98
CA LYS A 101 1.98 -4.58 -22.76
C LYS A 101 0.91 -4.96 -21.73
N GLY A 102 0.15 -3.99 -21.22
CA GLY A 102 -0.93 -4.25 -20.24
C GLY A 102 -0.46 -4.37 -18.79
N ASP A 103 0.78 -3.98 -18.46
CA ASP A 103 1.29 -4.05 -17.08
C ASP A 103 0.60 -3.02 -16.17
N LEU A 104 -0.18 -3.50 -15.20
CA LEU A 104 -0.98 -2.68 -14.29
C LEU A 104 -0.11 -1.80 -13.37
N PHE A 105 1.04 -2.34 -12.95
CA PHE A 105 2.00 -1.60 -12.14
C PHE A 105 2.58 -0.42 -12.93
N SER A 106 2.95 -0.65 -14.19
CA SER A 106 3.38 0.43 -15.09
C SER A 106 2.30 1.45 -15.37
N MET A 107 1.03 1.04 -15.55
CA MET A 107 -0.08 2.00 -15.76
C MET A 107 -0.23 2.94 -14.56
N GLU A 108 -0.15 2.41 -13.35
CA GLU A 108 -0.24 3.20 -12.12
C GLU A 108 0.95 4.17 -11.99
N HIS A 109 2.18 3.71 -12.23
CA HIS A 109 3.36 4.57 -12.10
C HIS A 109 3.43 5.61 -13.23
N LEU A 110 3.08 5.24 -14.46
CA LEU A 110 2.97 6.18 -15.57
C LEU A 110 1.88 7.23 -15.33
N GLY A 111 0.76 6.81 -14.73
CA GLY A 111 -0.28 7.74 -14.29
C GLY A 111 0.29 8.76 -13.32
N HIS A 112 1.10 8.33 -12.35
CA HIS A 112 1.76 9.23 -11.41
C HIS A 112 2.77 10.15 -12.10
N CYS A 113 3.54 9.65 -13.07
CA CYS A 113 4.42 10.45 -13.90
C CYS A 113 3.67 11.58 -14.61
N TYR A 114 2.54 11.29 -15.25
CA TYR A 114 1.73 12.30 -15.91
C TYR A 114 1.07 13.27 -14.93
N GLU A 115 0.63 12.81 -13.75
CA GLU A 115 0.06 13.67 -12.71
C GLU A 115 1.07 14.71 -12.22
N ARG A 116 2.34 14.29 -12.08
CA ARG A 116 3.40 15.10 -11.46
C ARG A 116 4.39 15.75 -12.42
N GLY A 117 4.41 15.33 -13.68
CA GLY A 117 5.41 15.76 -14.67
C GLY A 117 6.79 15.10 -14.47
N ILE A 118 6.84 13.85 -13.98
CA ILE A 118 8.09 13.13 -13.71
C ILE A 118 8.50 12.36 -14.97
N GLY A 119 9.60 12.75 -15.62
CA GLY A 119 10.10 12.11 -16.84
C GLY A 119 9.20 12.24 -18.08
N VAL A 120 8.04 12.89 -17.96
CA VAL A 120 7.07 13.17 -19.03
C VAL A 120 6.48 14.56 -18.84
N LYS A 121 5.93 15.13 -19.92
CA LYS A 121 5.15 16.36 -19.81
C LYS A 121 3.88 16.08 -19.00
N GLN A 122 3.67 16.90 -17.95
CA GLN A 122 2.51 16.76 -17.05
C GLN A 122 1.17 16.82 -17.82
N SER A 123 0.26 15.91 -17.49
CA SER A 123 -1.15 15.88 -17.92
C SER A 123 -1.98 15.08 -16.92
N GLU A 124 -2.75 15.78 -16.09
CA GLU A 124 -3.59 15.15 -15.09
C GLU A 124 -4.73 14.32 -15.71
N GLU A 125 -5.26 14.74 -16.87
CA GLU A 125 -6.29 13.99 -17.60
C GLU A 125 -5.75 12.64 -18.09
N THR A 126 -4.50 12.61 -18.55
CA THR A 126 -3.84 11.36 -18.98
C THR A 126 -3.63 10.44 -17.77
N ALA A 127 -3.24 11.00 -16.62
CA ALA A 127 -3.09 10.24 -15.38
C ALA A 127 -4.40 9.54 -14.98
N VAL A 128 -5.51 10.26 -15.01
CA VAL A 128 -6.85 9.71 -14.72
C VAL A 128 -7.21 8.56 -15.65
N VAL A 129 -6.94 8.69 -16.96
CA VAL A 129 -7.23 7.64 -17.95
C VAL A 129 -6.44 6.36 -17.63
N LEU A 130 -5.17 6.50 -17.24
CA LEU A 130 -4.31 5.37 -16.87
C LEU A 130 -4.78 4.71 -15.57
N TYR A 131 -5.07 5.50 -14.54
CA TYR A 131 -5.61 4.97 -13.29
C TYR A 131 -6.95 4.27 -13.49
N GLN A 132 -7.84 4.84 -14.32
CA GLN A 132 -9.13 4.25 -14.65
C GLN A 132 -8.99 2.94 -15.41
N SER A 133 -8.01 2.85 -16.32
CA SER A 133 -7.72 1.62 -17.07
C SER A 133 -7.24 0.50 -16.16
N ALA A 134 -6.28 0.77 -15.27
CA ALA A 134 -5.80 -0.22 -14.30
C ALA A 134 -6.87 -0.59 -13.25
N MET A 135 -7.71 0.36 -12.82
CA MET A 135 -8.87 0.09 -11.97
C MET A 135 -9.86 -0.89 -12.62
N ASN A 136 -10.12 -0.76 -13.93
CA ASN A 136 -11.04 -1.66 -14.65
C ASN A 136 -10.53 -3.11 -14.72
N GLU A 137 -9.22 -3.31 -14.52
CA GLU A 137 -8.58 -4.61 -14.37
C GLU A 137 -8.47 -5.07 -12.90
N GLY A 138 -9.03 -4.30 -11.96
CA GLY A 138 -9.05 -4.65 -10.54
C GLY A 138 -7.74 -4.31 -9.81
N TYR A 139 -6.99 -3.30 -10.26
CA TYR A 139 -5.77 -2.89 -9.58
C TYR A 139 -6.04 -1.90 -8.44
N ALA A 140 -5.97 -2.36 -7.18
CA ALA A 140 -6.25 -1.54 -6.00
C ALA A 140 -5.40 -0.25 -5.88
N PRO A 141 -4.08 -0.25 -6.18
CA PRO A 141 -3.28 0.97 -6.09
C PRO A 141 -3.75 2.06 -7.06
N ALA A 142 -4.06 1.70 -8.32
CA ALA A 142 -4.62 2.63 -9.29
C ALA A 142 -6.02 3.11 -8.89
N THR A 143 -6.83 2.22 -8.30
CA THR A 143 -8.16 2.57 -7.77
C THR A 143 -8.06 3.63 -6.67
N HIS A 144 -7.09 3.48 -5.75
CA HIS A 144 -6.78 4.48 -4.72
C HIS A 144 -6.39 5.83 -5.33
N ARG A 145 -5.50 5.83 -6.33
CA ARG A 145 -5.08 7.08 -7.00
C ARG A 145 -6.23 7.78 -7.70
N LEU A 146 -7.08 7.02 -8.40
CA LEU A 146 -8.28 7.58 -9.03
C LEU A 146 -9.24 8.17 -7.99
N ALA A 147 -9.41 7.52 -6.84
CA ALA A 147 -10.21 8.06 -5.73
C ALA A 147 -9.65 9.41 -5.26
N THR A 148 -8.34 9.53 -5.10
CA THR A 148 -7.66 10.78 -4.76
C THR A 148 -7.82 11.86 -5.82
N CYS A 149 -7.80 11.51 -7.11
CA CYS A 149 -8.11 12.44 -8.20
C CYS A 149 -9.53 13.00 -8.08
N PHE A 150 -10.54 12.16 -7.80
CA PHE A 150 -11.92 12.63 -7.58
C PHE A 150 -12.08 13.42 -6.28
N GLU A 151 -11.37 13.07 -5.21
CA GLU A 151 -11.38 13.79 -3.93
C GLU A 151 -10.89 15.23 -4.12
N ARG A 152 -9.82 15.40 -4.90
CA ARG A 152 -9.10 16.68 -5.07
C ARG A 152 -9.52 17.46 -6.32
N GLY A 153 -10.14 16.81 -7.31
CA GLY A 153 -10.44 17.40 -8.61
C GLY A 153 -9.24 17.51 -9.54
N VAL A 154 -8.31 16.56 -9.47
CA VAL A 154 -7.07 16.52 -10.28
C VAL A 154 -7.37 15.77 -11.58
N GLY A 155 -7.26 16.43 -12.73
CA GLY A 155 -7.58 15.85 -14.05
C GLY A 155 -9.04 15.43 -14.27
N VAL A 156 -9.90 15.57 -13.26
CA VAL A 156 -11.35 15.28 -13.29
C VAL A 156 -12.11 16.31 -12.47
N LYS A 157 -13.40 16.48 -12.76
CA LYS A 157 -14.29 17.23 -11.87
C LYS A 157 -14.33 16.56 -10.50
N LYS A 158 -14.06 17.35 -9.45
CA LYS A 158 -14.15 16.91 -8.06
C LYS A 158 -15.50 16.27 -7.75
N ASP A 159 -15.45 15.07 -7.17
CA ASP A 159 -16.61 14.28 -6.75
C ASP A 159 -16.24 13.43 -5.53
N VAL A 160 -16.47 13.97 -4.34
CA VAL A 160 -16.11 13.33 -3.07
C VAL A 160 -16.94 12.08 -2.77
N LYS A 161 -18.16 11.96 -3.30
CA LYS A 161 -18.98 10.75 -3.15
C LYS A 161 -18.39 9.61 -3.98
N ARG A 162 -17.96 9.92 -5.20
CA ARG A 162 -17.27 8.94 -6.05
C ARG A 162 -15.92 8.54 -5.47
N ALA A 163 -15.16 9.49 -4.92
CA ALA A 163 -13.91 9.19 -4.21
C ALA A 163 -14.13 8.21 -3.06
N PHE A 164 -15.14 8.44 -2.21
CA PHE A 164 -15.50 7.54 -1.10
C PHE A 164 -15.80 6.11 -1.59
N LEU A 165 -16.58 5.96 -2.65
CA LEU A 165 -16.88 4.64 -3.23
C LEU A 165 -15.62 3.94 -3.75
N LEU A 166 -14.74 4.65 -4.45
CA LEU A 166 -13.50 4.10 -4.98
C LEU A 166 -12.50 3.73 -3.87
N TYR A 167 -12.41 4.53 -2.80
CA TYR A 167 -11.65 4.15 -1.62
C TYR A 167 -12.19 2.86 -0.99
N GLY A 168 -13.51 2.69 -0.92
CA GLY A 168 -14.14 1.43 -0.49
C GLY A 168 -13.69 0.24 -1.34
N ILE A 169 -13.74 0.35 -2.67
CA ILE A 169 -13.35 -0.73 -3.59
C ILE A 169 -11.87 -1.14 -3.41
N ALA A 170 -10.98 -0.18 -3.22
CA ALA A 170 -9.56 -0.46 -2.96
C ALA A 170 -9.34 -1.01 -1.54
N GLY A 171 -10.12 -0.53 -0.56
CA GLY A 171 -10.10 -1.02 0.82
C GLY A 171 -10.60 -2.46 0.96
N ASP A 172 -11.60 -2.85 0.18
CA ASP A 172 -12.10 -4.24 0.09
C ASP A 172 -11.06 -5.20 -0.53
N GLN A 173 -10.06 -4.64 -1.23
CA GLN A 173 -8.87 -5.35 -1.71
C GLN A 173 -7.69 -5.20 -0.75
N ILE A 174 -7.96 -4.79 0.49
CA ILE A 174 -7.00 -4.73 1.60
C ILE A 174 -5.87 -3.72 1.34
N TRP A 175 -6.12 -2.67 0.54
CA TRP A 175 -5.14 -1.59 0.33
C TRP A 175 -5.12 -0.63 1.53
N PRO A 176 -4.05 -0.59 2.35
CA PRO A 176 -4.08 0.08 3.67
C PRO A 176 -4.37 1.58 3.60
N ASP A 177 -3.81 2.29 2.62
CA ASP A 177 -4.10 3.72 2.43
C ASP A 177 -5.58 3.98 2.15
N SER A 178 -6.24 3.08 1.41
CA SER A 178 -7.66 3.19 1.09
C SER A 178 -8.53 2.86 2.30
N ILE A 179 -8.16 1.86 3.09
CA ILE A 179 -8.85 1.56 4.36
C ILE A 179 -8.79 2.79 5.28
N ALA A 180 -7.61 3.41 5.42
CA ALA A 180 -7.44 4.64 6.21
C ALA A 180 -8.24 5.82 5.61
N ALA A 181 -8.29 5.95 4.29
CA ALA A 181 -9.09 6.96 3.61
C ALA A 181 -10.60 6.78 3.85
N VAL A 182 -11.12 5.55 3.85
CA VAL A 182 -12.52 5.27 4.23
C VAL A 182 -12.77 5.66 5.69
N GLY A 183 -11.84 5.35 6.59
CA GLY A 183 -11.88 5.80 7.99
C GLY A 183 -11.97 7.33 8.11
N ARG A 184 -11.15 8.05 7.35
CA ARG A 184 -11.18 9.53 7.23
C ARG A 184 -12.51 10.03 6.70
N CYS A 185 -13.07 9.37 5.69
CA CYS A 185 -14.36 9.75 5.10
C CYS A 185 -15.49 9.66 6.14
N PHE A 186 -15.57 8.57 6.90
CA PHE A 186 -16.53 8.43 7.98
C PHE A 186 -16.27 9.38 9.16
N ALA A 187 -15.01 9.71 9.46
CA ALA A 187 -14.66 10.63 10.54
C ALA A 187 -15.08 12.07 10.24
N THR A 188 -15.00 12.47 8.96
CA THR A 188 -15.16 13.87 8.51
C THR A 188 -16.46 14.13 7.75
N GLY A 189 -17.18 13.08 7.33
CA GLY A 189 -18.34 13.19 6.45
C GLY A 189 -17.97 13.46 4.99
N LEU A 190 -16.74 13.12 4.56
CA LEU A 190 -16.30 13.31 3.19
C LEU A 190 -16.94 12.24 2.28
N GLY A 191 -17.91 12.66 1.45
CA GLY A 191 -18.60 11.75 0.53
C GLY A 191 -19.60 10.77 1.18
N THR A 192 -19.74 10.81 2.51
CA THR A 192 -20.62 9.96 3.31
C THR A 192 -21.14 10.73 4.53
N ALA A 193 -22.07 10.15 5.30
CA ALA A 193 -22.45 10.70 6.60
C ALA A 193 -21.35 10.43 7.63
N VAL A 194 -21.21 11.32 8.62
CA VAL A 194 -20.29 11.10 9.74
C VAL A 194 -20.72 9.86 10.52
N ASP A 195 -19.79 8.94 10.73
CA ASP A 195 -19.98 7.73 11.54
C ASP A 195 -18.67 7.40 12.27
N HIS A 196 -18.58 7.81 13.53
CA HIS A 196 -17.36 7.62 14.32
C HIS A 196 -17.06 6.16 14.63
N LYS A 197 -18.08 5.29 14.68
CA LYS A 197 -17.88 3.86 14.91
C LYS A 197 -17.21 3.24 13.69
N ARG A 198 -17.79 3.44 12.50
CA ARG A 198 -17.20 2.94 11.25
C ARG A 198 -15.83 3.56 11.00
N ALA A 199 -15.63 4.85 11.29
CA ALA A 199 -14.31 5.46 11.21
C ALA A 199 -13.28 4.73 12.08
N SER A 200 -13.64 4.45 13.34
CA SER A 200 -12.77 3.73 14.26
C SER A 200 -12.47 2.32 13.76
N ASP A 201 -13.47 1.56 13.29
CA ASP A 201 -13.28 0.21 12.77
C ASP A 201 -12.29 0.17 11.59
N HIS A 202 -12.40 1.12 10.64
CA HIS A 202 -11.49 1.21 9.50
C HIS A 202 -10.08 1.65 9.92
N TYR A 203 -9.95 2.63 10.83
CA TYR A 203 -8.63 3.00 11.35
C TYR A 203 -7.94 1.86 12.11
N HIS A 204 -8.68 1.06 12.88
CA HIS A 204 -8.13 -0.14 13.51
C HIS A 204 -7.65 -1.16 12.47
N SER A 205 -8.45 -1.40 11.41
CA SER A 205 -8.05 -2.30 10.32
C SER A 205 -6.78 -1.82 9.59
N ALA A 206 -6.70 -0.53 9.25
CA ALA A 206 -5.50 0.05 8.65
C ALA A 206 -4.29 0.01 9.60
N ALA A 207 -4.50 0.22 10.90
CA ALA A 207 -3.44 0.13 11.90
C ALA A 207 -2.93 -1.31 12.08
N GLN A 208 -3.81 -2.31 12.04
CA GLN A 208 -3.44 -3.73 12.01
C GLN A 208 -2.60 -4.07 10.77
N ALA A 209 -2.84 -3.38 9.66
CA ALA A 209 -2.03 -3.44 8.46
C ALA A 209 -0.70 -2.68 8.56
N GLY A 210 -0.41 -1.96 9.65
CA GLY A 210 0.84 -1.18 9.79
C GLY A 210 0.76 0.25 9.24
N HIS A 211 -0.43 0.77 8.89
CA HIS A 211 -0.58 2.13 8.35
C HIS A 211 -0.27 3.21 9.40
N GLU A 212 0.82 3.96 9.19
CA GLU A 212 1.37 4.91 10.17
C GLU A 212 0.37 5.99 10.62
N GLU A 213 -0.37 6.60 9.70
CA GLU A 213 -1.32 7.67 10.08
C GLU A 213 -2.51 7.11 10.86
N ALA A 214 -2.90 5.86 10.60
CA ALA A 214 -4.03 5.23 11.29
C ALA A 214 -3.62 4.88 12.72
N ILE A 215 -2.41 4.34 12.88
CA ILE A 215 -1.76 4.14 14.16
C ILE A 215 -1.71 5.48 14.93
N ALA A 216 -1.19 6.54 14.32
CA ALA A 216 -1.08 7.86 14.95
C ALA A 216 -2.45 8.45 15.35
N PHE A 217 -3.46 8.31 14.50
CA PHE A 217 -4.83 8.74 14.80
C PHE A 217 -5.41 8.03 16.03
N LEU A 218 -5.23 6.72 16.14
CA LEU A 218 -5.69 5.94 17.29
C LEU A 218 -4.93 6.36 18.56
N TYR A 219 -3.61 6.52 18.51
CA TYR A 219 -2.82 7.03 19.65
C TYR A 219 -3.28 8.41 20.14
N ALA A 220 -3.67 9.31 19.23
CA ALA A 220 -4.15 10.63 19.59
C ALA A 220 -5.50 10.58 20.33
N LYS A 221 -6.38 9.63 19.97
CA LYS A 221 -7.68 9.39 20.61
C LYS A 221 -7.58 8.58 21.91
N GLU A 222 -6.63 7.64 22.00
CA GLU A 222 -6.46 6.74 23.16
C GLU A 222 -5.93 7.41 24.43
N LYS A 223 -5.54 8.68 24.39
CA LYS A 223 -5.36 9.46 25.63
C LYS A 223 -6.65 9.57 26.47
N ASP A 224 -7.80 9.13 25.94
CA ASP A 224 -9.06 8.92 26.66
C ASP A 224 -9.45 7.42 26.87
N PHE A 225 -8.71 6.44 26.33
CA PHE A 225 -9.03 5.01 26.45
C PHE A 225 -7.85 4.23 27.03
N LYS A 226 -7.91 3.93 28.33
CA LYS A 226 -7.05 2.94 28.98
C LYS A 226 -7.30 1.59 28.31
N HIS A 227 -6.31 0.99 27.63
CA HIS A 227 -5.94 -0.45 27.61
C HIS A 227 -4.99 -0.75 26.43
N PHE A 228 -3.70 -0.55 26.66
CA PHE A 228 -2.61 -0.62 25.68
C PHE A 228 -1.88 -1.98 25.63
N ALA A 229 -2.57 -3.10 25.90
CA ALA A 229 -1.90 -4.39 26.17
C ALA A 229 -1.67 -5.31 24.95
N LEU A 230 -1.94 -4.89 23.70
CA LEU A 230 -2.03 -5.80 22.55
C LEU A 230 -1.16 -5.51 21.32
N TYR A 231 -0.24 -4.55 21.35
CA TYR A 231 0.61 -4.24 20.19
C TYR A 231 2.12 -4.36 20.49
N PRO A 232 2.83 -5.34 19.90
CA PRO A 232 4.28 -5.34 19.85
C PRO A 232 4.73 -4.78 18.50
N THR A 233 4.96 -3.47 18.40
CA THR A 233 6.05 -2.91 17.59
C THR A 233 6.31 -1.47 18.00
N ARG A 234 7.55 -1.27 18.44
CA ARG A 234 8.09 -0.05 19.05
C ARG A 234 8.19 1.08 18.02
N VAL A 235 7.13 1.84 17.79
CA VAL A 235 7.31 3.27 17.47
C VAL A 235 7.38 3.97 18.81
N SER A 236 8.55 4.50 19.18
CA SER A 236 8.64 5.24 20.45
C SER A 236 7.74 6.47 20.35
N LEU A 237 6.89 6.67 21.35
CA LEU A 237 6.00 7.82 21.49
C LEU A 237 6.73 9.18 21.31
N ALA A 238 8.05 9.18 21.49
CA ALA A 238 8.93 10.33 21.27
C ALA A 238 9.09 10.72 19.78
N ALA A 239 9.19 9.74 18.87
CA ALA A 239 9.36 10.00 17.43
C ALA A 239 8.08 10.56 16.76
N VAL A 240 6.91 10.15 17.27
CA VAL A 240 5.60 10.67 16.82
C VAL A 240 5.39 12.13 17.26
N ARG A 241 5.91 12.51 18.44
CA ARG A 241 5.80 13.88 18.98
C ARG A 241 6.65 14.89 18.23
N GLU A 242 7.83 14.47 17.76
CA GLU A 242 8.78 15.31 17.03
C GLU A 242 8.26 15.72 15.64
N LYS A 243 7.61 14.79 14.92
CA LYS A 243 7.01 15.07 13.59
C LYS A 243 5.69 15.84 13.65
N ALA A 244 4.99 15.83 14.78
CA ALA A 244 3.70 16.49 14.96
C ALA A 244 3.77 17.96 15.44
N GLY A 245 4.96 18.55 15.59
CA GLY A 245 5.13 19.99 15.83
C GLY A 245 4.85 20.48 17.26
N PHE A 246 4.88 19.63 18.29
CA PHE A 246 4.72 20.06 19.69
C PHE A 246 6.09 20.36 20.36
N PRO A 247 6.22 21.43 21.18
CA PRO A 247 7.51 21.87 21.72
C PRO A 247 8.07 20.94 22.84
N PRO A 248 9.41 20.85 23.03
CA PRO A 248 9.99 19.87 23.94
C PRO A 248 10.06 20.33 25.42
N LYS A 249 9.47 19.46 26.27
CA LYS A 249 9.66 19.15 27.71
C LYS A 249 9.65 20.25 28.79
N ALA A 250 8.97 19.91 29.90
CA ALA A 250 9.44 20.23 31.25
C ALA A 250 9.76 18.94 32.04
N LYS A 251 11.02 18.92 32.54
CA LYS A 251 11.76 18.12 33.55
C LYS A 251 11.36 16.68 33.93
N ALA A 252 12.45 15.91 34.11
CA ALA A 252 12.51 14.48 34.39
C ALA A 252 11.96 14.09 35.77
N TYR A 253 11.25 12.97 35.80
CA TYR A 253 11.04 12.19 37.02
C TYR A 253 12.03 11.01 37.01
N LYS A 254 12.90 10.96 38.02
CA LYS A 254 13.72 9.78 38.35
C LYS A 254 12.88 8.91 39.29
N GLY A 255 12.74 7.62 38.99
CA GLY A 255 12.09 6.65 39.86
C GLY A 255 12.42 5.22 39.42
N ASP A 256 12.84 4.42 40.37
CA ASP A 256 13.70 3.25 40.22
C ASP A 256 13.02 1.97 39.70
N ALA A 257 13.86 1.10 39.14
CA ALA A 257 13.54 -0.28 38.82
C ALA A 257 13.60 -1.14 40.08
N ALA A 258 12.45 -1.64 40.56
CA ALA A 258 12.37 -2.84 41.39
C ALA A 258 10.93 -3.37 41.47
N SER A 259 10.80 -4.69 41.44
CA SER A 259 9.61 -5.54 41.66
C SER A 259 8.63 -5.75 40.50
N LEU A 260 8.91 -6.78 39.68
CA LEU A 260 7.92 -7.55 38.92
C LEU A 260 7.57 -8.83 39.73
N PRO A 261 6.29 -9.21 39.89
CA PRO A 261 5.95 -10.57 40.33
C PRO A 261 6.16 -11.57 39.17
N PRO A 262 6.57 -12.82 39.46
CA PRO A 262 6.82 -13.81 38.41
C PRO A 262 5.55 -14.52 37.99
N GLY A 263 5.42 -14.75 36.69
CA GLY A 263 4.69 -15.90 36.15
C GLY A 263 3.21 -15.68 35.83
N GLU A 264 2.94 -15.03 34.70
CA GLU A 264 1.91 -15.53 33.79
C GLU A 264 2.50 -15.53 32.37
N LYS A 265 2.58 -16.70 31.75
CA LYS A 265 2.92 -16.79 30.32
C LYS A 265 1.82 -16.07 29.54
N PRO A 266 2.15 -15.11 28.65
CA PRO A 266 1.13 -14.45 27.86
C PRO A 266 0.43 -15.50 27.00
N LYS A 267 -0.90 -15.62 27.14
CA LYS A 267 -1.73 -16.44 26.27
C LYS A 267 -1.52 -15.96 24.83
N ARG A 268 -1.16 -16.91 23.94
CA ARG A 268 -1.02 -16.69 22.49
C ARG A 268 -2.27 -15.98 21.96
N GLY A 269 -2.15 -14.67 21.73
CA GLY A 269 -3.15 -13.85 21.06
C GLY A 269 -2.86 -13.78 19.55
N MET A 270 -3.91 -13.83 18.74
CA MET A 270 -3.90 -13.91 17.26
C MET A 270 -2.98 -12.90 16.53
N ASN A 271 -2.58 -11.78 17.15
CA ASN A 271 -1.80 -10.72 16.48
C ASN A 271 -0.29 -10.98 16.42
N THR A 272 0.30 -11.71 17.36
CA THR A 272 1.68 -12.17 17.19
C THR A 272 1.73 -13.21 16.07
N SER A 273 0.62 -13.91 15.80
CA SER A 273 0.59 -15.00 14.84
C SER A 273 0.68 -14.58 13.38
N ILE A 274 0.09 -13.48 12.90
CA ILE A 274 0.17 -13.14 11.45
C ILE A 274 1.55 -12.57 11.08
N ALA A 275 2.07 -11.61 11.85
CA ALA A 275 3.41 -11.06 11.61
C ALA A 275 4.52 -12.12 11.83
N LEU A 276 4.39 -12.97 12.85
CA LEU A 276 5.28 -14.12 13.00
C LEU A 276 5.04 -15.18 11.91
N LEU A 277 3.81 -15.49 11.49
CA LEU A 277 3.57 -16.39 10.34
C LEU A 277 4.21 -15.84 9.06
N ILE A 278 4.19 -14.52 8.88
CA ILE A 278 4.82 -13.84 7.76
C ILE A 278 6.33 -13.96 7.88
N GLU A 279 6.94 -13.62 9.01
CA GLU A 279 8.40 -13.77 9.21
C GLU A 279 8.87 -15.24 9.21
N GLU A 280 8.05 -16.18 9.68
CA GLU A 280 8.28 -17.63 9.72
C GLU A 280 8.12 -18.25 8.31
N ARG A 281 7.07 -17.90 7.56
CA ARG A 281 6.90 -18.32 6.14
C ARG A 281 7.91 -17.63 5.21
N LEU A 282 8.23 -16.35 5.42
CA LEU A 282 9.26 -15.62 4.67
C LEU A 282 10.68 -16.11 5.02
N GLY A 283 10.90 -16.52 6.27
CA GLY A 283 12.17 -17.05 6.77
C GLY A 283 12.53 -18.42 6.21
N GLU A 284 11.54 -19.25 5.88
CA GLU A 284 11.79 -20.63 5.44
C GLU A 284 11.43 -20.95 3.98
N MET A 285 10.50 -20.25 3.31
CA MET A 285 9.84 -20.85 2.13
C MET A 285 9.97 -20.14 0.76
N SER A 286 10.00 -18.80 0.67
CA SER A 286 9.73 -18.15 -0.65
C SER A 286 10.98 -17.87 -1.50
N PHE A 287 12.06 -17.33 -0.95
CA PHE A 287 13.17 -16.83 -1.78
C PHE A 287 14.17 -17.90 -2.25
N ALA A 288 14.29 -19.05 -1.58
CA ALA A 288 15.14 -20.14 -2.06
C ALA A 288 14.52 -20.87 -3.26
N LYS A 289 13.19 -21.06 -3.25
CA LYS A 289 12.41 -21.56 -4.39
C LYS A 289 12.34 -20.53 -5.52
N TRP A 290 12.06 -19.27 -5.22
CA TRP A 290 12.10 -18.17 -6.19
C TRP A 290 13.49 -18.05 -6.83
N ARG A 291 14.58 -18.00 -6.06
CA ARG A 291 15.95 -18.00 -6.61
C ARG A 291 16.32 -19.27 -7.38
N ARG A 292 15.64 -20.40 -7.15
CA ARG A 292 15.78 -21.62 -7.97
C ARG A 292 14.99 -21.50 -9.27
N LEU A 293 13.78 -20.97 -9.24
CA LEU A 293 12.94 -20.70 -10.41
C LEU A 293 13.56 -19.63 -11.31
N VAL A 294 14.06 -18.53 -10.74
CA VAL A 294 14.81 -17.49 -11.45
C VAL A 294 16.07 -18.05 -12.09
N ARG A 295 16.81 -18.93 -11.39
CA ARG A 295 17.95 -19.66 -11.98
C ARG A 295 17.52 -20.60 -13.12
N TYR A 296 16.39 -21.29 -12.97
CA TYR A 296 15.86 -22.18 -13.99
C TYR A 296 15.46 -21.40 -15.25
N LEU A 297 14.74 -20.27 -15.11
CA LEU A 297 14.32 -19.42 -16.23
C LEU A 297 15.52 -18.77 -16.94
N LYS A 298 16.56 -18.35 -16.21
CA LYS A 298 17.82 -17.82 -16.79
C LYS A 298 18.63 -18.87 -17.57
N ASN A 299 18.37 -20.15 -17.38
CA ASN A 299 19.07 -21.26 -18.05
C ASN A 299 18.27 -21.88 -19.21
N GLN A 300 17.15 -21.26 -19.61
CA GLN A 300 16.30 -21.69 -20.73
C GLN A 300 16.40 -20.77 -21.97
N GLU A 301 17.28 -19.77 -21.92
CA GLU A 301 17.74 -18.95 -23.06
C GLU A 301 19.12 -19.41 -23.52
#